data_AF-A0A843DK71-F1
#
_entry.id   AF-A0A843DK71-F1
#
_cell.length_a   1.000
_cell.length_b   1.000
_cell.length_c   1.000
_cell.angle_alpha   90.00
_cell.angle_beta   90.00
_cell.angle_gamma   90.00
#
_symmetry.space_group_name_H-M   'P 1'
#
loop_
_entity.id
_entity.type
_entity.pdbx_description
1 polymer ?
#
loop_
_entity_poly.entity_id
_entity_poly.type
_entity_poly.pdbx_seq_one_letter_code
_entity_poly.pdbx_strand_id
1 'polypeptide(L)'
;PPPCQGDVIFGSDLENKPNSESLNFSNPSRKNTNSVNSSDSNYARQDELKGSDSSSPMSLADLQESHISGYEDYCLSGDDSLSPGTYRDYRNAVATYGQSITCPADIRSFYRDNEVPLPEKVGKGAARLFRYLKIHQVEEHRKLNGFSYGDYIDAFNEAKSAEGAKKDSIAHNVSPSELKRWVAEVPERYGDFFLLLAYTGARIEQLHDILKELSPEEREKRGEVIMPGGEVPVESPVFRMNVSDLGSERKRTNMYYVPYECRELLLTYTPKFSADNFSKAIRPEGLNASRKDGKVVSGKTLRKWNTNLFLSAGVPAEVAGWIEGRIPTKHNSASAVTWKNYGDLDGLSAVAYSKLQGSILNLLPLDTKFGTKPVEKESVPKEEPKPPKKKNAAAEMLKKKGINRV
;
A
#
# COMPACT_ATOMS: atom_id res chain seq x y z
N PRO A 1 -57.45 -33.19 36.20
CA PRO A 1 -57.96 -31.81 36.05
C PRO A 1 -57.12 -31.04 35.00
N PRO A 2 -57.67 -30.92 33.78
CA PRO A 2 -57.15 -30.17 32.62
C PRO A 2 -57.48 -28.66 32.82
N PRO A 3 -57.46 -27.68 31.86
CA PRO A 3 -57.58 -27.78 30.39
C PRO A 3 -56.71 -26.76 29.56
N CYS A 4 -56.33 -27.04 28.31
CA CYS A 4 -57.01 -26.80 27.00
C CYS A 4 -56.45 -25.56 26.28
N GLN A 5 -55.91 -25.75 25.07
CA GLN A 5 -56.57 -25.66 23.74
C GLN A 5 -56.92 -24.23 23.31
N GLY A 6 -56.45 -23.90 22.11
CA GLY A 6 -56.83 -22.73 21.33
C GLY A 6 -56.10 -22.73 19.99
N ASP A 7 -56.32 -23.76 19.17
CA ASP A 7 -56.06 -23.70 17.74
C ASP A 7 -57.04 -22.73 17.07
N VAL A 8 -56.53 -21.84 16.21
CA VAL A 8 -57.26 -21.34 15.05
C VAL A 8 -56.28 -21.28 13.87
N ILE A 9 -56.58 -22.04 12.82
CA ILE A 9 -55.91 -22.05 11.51
C ILE A 9 -56.76 -21.27 10.49
N PHE A 10 -56.08 -20.76 9.45
CA PHE A 10 -56.49 -20.20 8.14
C PHE A 10 -56.49 -18.66 8.07
N GLY A 11 -55.81 -17.99 7.12
CA GLY A 11 -54.96 -18.43 6.01
C GLY A 11 -54.39 -17.21 5.25
N SER A 12 -53.48 -17.48 4.30
CA SER A 12 -53.11 -16.70 3.09
C SER A 12 -52.71 -15.22 3.25
N ASP A 13 -51.41 -14.92 3.13
CA ASP A 13 -50.79 -14.53 1.85
C ASP A 13 -49.40 -13.88 2.03
N LEU A 14 -48.49 -14.35 1.18
CA LEU A 14 -47.32 -13.68 0.59
C LEU A 14 -47.10 -12.19 0.96
N GLU A 15 -45.93 -11.86 1.51
CA GLU A 15 -44.89 -11.13 0.77
C GLU A 15 -43.62 -10.84 1.59
N ASN A 16 -42.52 -10.79 0.86
CA ASN A 16 -41.13 -10.63 1.26
C ASN A 16 -40.79 -9.35 2.06
N LYS A 17 -39.95 -9.48 3.09
CA LYS A 17 -38.63 -8.80 3.27
C LYS A 17 -38.12 -8.94 4.72
N PRO A 18 -36.90 -9.44 4.98
CA PRO A 18 -36.30 -9.32 6.30
C PRO A 18 -35.65 -7.94 6.48
N ASN A 19 -36.00 -7.34 7.62
CA ASN A 19 -35.46 -6.11 8.18
C ASN A 19 -33.93 -6.16 8.34
N SER A 20 -33.27 -5.10 7.87
CA SER A 20 -31.91 -4.76 8.24
C SER A 20 -31.91 -4.10 9.63
N GLU A 21 -31.47 -4.82 10.65
CA GLU A 21 -31.10 -4.21 11.93
C GLU A 21 -29.79 -3.43 11.75
N SER A 22 -29.91 -2.11 11.60
CA SER A 22 -28.79 -1.19 11.69
C SER A 22 -28.47 -0.91 13.16
N LEU A 23 -27.31 -1.38 13.62
CA LEU A 23 -26.71 -0.99 14.90
C LEU A 23 -26.32 0.50 14.85
N ASN A 24 -27.13 1.33 15.51
CA ASN A 24 -26.86 2.74 15.77
C ASN A 24 -25.73 2.88 16.80
N PHE A 25 -24.57 3.39 16.36
CA PHE A 25 -23.60 4.01 17.26
C PHE A 25 -23.73 5.53 17.20
N SER A 26 -24.34 6.06 18.26
CA SER A 26 -24.50 7.47 18.55
C SER A 26 -23.15 8.19 18.61
N ASN A 27 -22.95 9.15 17.71
CA ASN A 27 -21.80 10.04 17.68
C ASN A 27 -22.09 11.23 18.63
N PRO A 28 -21.28 11.52 19.66
CA PRO A 28 -21.52 12.68 20.51
C PRO A 28 -21.21 13.98 19.74
N SER A 29 -22.29 14.67 19.41
CA SER A 29 -22.41 16.03 18.93
C SER A 29 -21.40 17.00 19.57
N ARG A 30 -20.38 17.42 18.82
CA ARG A 30 -19.61 18.63 19.14
C ARG A 30 -20.30 19.83 18.52
N LYS A 31 -20.75 20.71 19.41
CA LYS A 31 -21.44 21.97 19.14
C LYS A 31 -20.70 22.79 18.08
N ASN A 32 -21.40 23.00 16.97
CA ASN A 32 -21.08 23.95 15.94
C ASN A 32 -21.54 25.32 16.43
N THR A 33 -20.62 26.15 16.94
CA THR A 33 -20.88 27.57 17.19
C THR A 33 -20.28 28.37 16.05
N ASN A 34 -21.13 28.67 15.07
CA ASN A 34 -20.90 29.75 14.12
C ASN A 34 -20.85 31.06 14.92
N SER A 35 -19.64 31.61 15.07
CA SER A 35 -19.44 33.02 15.37
C SER A 35 -18.79 33.63 14.15
N VAL A 36 -19.62 34.21 13.29
CA VAL A 36 -19.21 35.17 12.26
C VAL A 36 -18.59 36.35 13.01
N ASN A 37 -17.26 36.42 13.04
CA ASN A 37 -16.54 37.65 13.28
C ASN A 37 -15.56 37.85 12.13
N SER A 38 -15.99 38.74 11.25
CA SER A 38 -15.16 39.50 10.32
C SER A 38 -13.94 40.05 11.06
N SER A 39 -12.75 39.57 10.71
CA SER A 39 -11.47 40.18 11.06
C SER A 39 -10.57 40.23 9.83
N ASP A 40 -11.13 40.75 8.72
CA ASP A 40 -10.33 41.38 7.66
C ASP A 40 -9.74 42.69 8.23
N SER A 41 -8.62 42.59 8.93
CA SER A 41 -7.63 43.67 9.14
C SER A 41 -6.71 43.29 10.30
N ASN A 42 -5.52 42.75 10.01
CA ASN A 42 -4.35 42.86 10.91
C ASN A 42 -3.00 42.35 10.34
N TYR A 43 -2.90 42.05 9.03
CA TYR A 43 -1.60 41.72 8.42
C TYR A 43 -0.98 42.85 7.58
N ALA A 44 -1.62 44.03 7.54
CA ALA A 44 -1.05 45.24 6.96
C ALA A 44 -0.56 46.17 8.08
N ARG A 45 0.55 45.83 8.74
CA ARG A 45 1.46 46.75 9.46
C ARG A 45 2.55 45.97 10.21
N GLN A 46 3.60 45.58 9.49
CA GLN A 46 4.97 45.60 10.01
C GLN A 46 5.91 46.03 8.88
N ASP A 47 5.65 47.22 8.34
CA ASP A 47 6.55 47.98 7.47
C ASP A 47 7.30 49.04 8.29
N GLU A 48 7.75 48.70 9.51
CA GLU A 48 8.61 49.59 10.31
C GLU A 48 9.64 48.78 11.10
N LEU A 49 10.59 48.18 10.39
CA LEU A 49 11.92 47.87 10.90
C LEU A 49 12.91 48.06 9.75
N LYS A 50 13.11 49.34 9.35
CA LYS A 50 14.30 49.74 8.59
C LYS A 50 15.50 49.70 9.54
N GLY A 51 16.02 48.49 9.73
CA GLY A 51 17.43 48.28 10.06
C GLY A 51 18.23 48.34 8.76
N SER A 52 19.21 49.23 8.72
CA SER A 52 20.13 49.41 7.61
C SER A 52 21.03 48.18 7.45
N ASP A 53 20.67 47.28 6.56
CA ASP A 53 21.63 46.45 5.82
C ASP A 53 21.05 46.19 4.43
N SER A 54 21.74 46.69 3.41
CA SER A 54 21.31 46.65 2.00
C SER A 54 21.59 45.30 1.34
N SER A 55 21.34 44.19 2.03
CA SER A 55 21.43 42.86 1.42
C SER A 55 20.05 42.48 0.88
N SER A 56 20.01 42.06 -0.39
CA SER A 56 18.82 41.44 -0.97
C SER A 56 18.36 40.28 -0.08
N PRO A 57 17.04 40.09 0.11
CA PRO A 57 16.53 38.99 0.93
C PRO A 57 17.07 37.66 0.40
N MET A 58 17.61 36.84 1.30
CA MET A 58 18.19 35.53 0.95
C MET A 58 17.08 34.58 0.53
N SER A 59 17.18 33.94 -0.64
CA SER A 59 16.17 32.97 -1.05
C SER A 59 16.33 31.63 -0.32
N LEU A 60 15.31 30.78 -0.41
CA LEU A 60 15.41 29.40 0.06
C LEU A 60 16.47 28.59 -0.70
N ALA A 61 16.69 28.90 -1.99
CA ALA A 61 17.73 28.27 -2.78
C ALA A 61 19.13 28.73 -2.32
N ASP A 62 19.30 30.01 -2.04
CA ASP A 62 20.55 30.58 -1.52
C ASP A 62 20.91 29.98 -0.16
N LEU A 63 19.92 29.84 0.72
CA LEU A 63 20.08 29.19 2.04
C LEU A 63 20.49 27.71 1.89
N GLN A 64 19.93 26.99 0.92
CA GLN A 64 20.34 25.60 0.67
C GLN A 64 21.79 25.54 0.20
N GLU A 65 22.17 26.40 -0.73
CA GLU A 65 23.52 26.40 -1.31
C GLU A 65 24.58 26.80 -0.28
N SER A 66 24.29 27.75 0.61
CA SER A 66 25.21 28.15 1.68
C SER A 66 25.51 27.05 2.71
N HIS A 67 24.69 26.00 2.74
CA HIS A 67 24.80 24.87 3.66
C HIS A 67 25.03 23.52 2.96
N ILE A 68 25.32 23.52 1.66
CA ILE A 68 25.15 22.33 0.83
C ILE A 68 25.96 21.11 1.30
N SER A 69 27.24 21.30 1.65
CA SER A 69 28.12 20.18 2.05
C SER A 69 27.64 19.52 3.35
N GLY A 70 27.33 20.33 4.38
CA GLY A 70 26.84 19.80 5.65
C GLY A 70 25.42 19.24 5.56
N TYR A 71 24.59 19.82 4.70
CA TYR A 71 23.23 19.33 4.44
C TYR A 71 23.23 18.00 3.68
N GLU A 72 24.13 17.82 2.72
CA GLU A 72 24.32 16.56 2.00
C GLU A 72 24.71 15.42 2.94
N ASP A 73 25.74 15.65 3.76
CA ASP A 73 26.20 14.68 4.76
C ASP A 73 25.07 14.31 5.72
N TYR A 74 24.33 15.31 6.23
CA TYR A 74 23.16 15.07 7.08
C TYR A 74 22.06 14.27 6.38
N CYS A 75 21.84 14.51 5.09
CA CYS A 75 20.81 13.79 4.34
C CYS A 75 21.23 12.36 4.01
N LEU A 76 22.51 12.09 3.77
CA LEU A 76 22.98 10.79 3.31
C LEU A 76 23.51 9.90 4.43
N SER A 77 23.75 10.45 5.63
CA SER A 77 24.23 9.69 6.80
C SER A 77 23.15 9.55 7.89
N GLY A 78 23.27 8.50 8.72
CA GLY A 78 22.41 8.26 9.89
C GLY A 78 21.12 7.47 9.64
N ASP A 79 20.37 7.24 10.73
CA ASP A 79 19.20 6.35 10.79
C ASP A 79 18.01 6.82 9.93
N ASP A 80 17.87 8.13 9.73
CA ASP A 80 16.81 8.71 8.91
C ASP A 80 17.33 9.16 7.53
N SER A 81 18.48 8.67 7.06
CA SER A 81 19.07 9.12 5.79
C SER A 81 18.10 9.01 4.59
N LEU A 82 18.40 9.69 3.50
CA LEU A 82 17.69 9.64 2.25
C LEU A 82 18.42 8.72 1.28
N SER A 83 17.73 8.18 0.28
CA SER A 83 18.46 7.60 -0.85
C SER A 83 19.13 8.72 -1.65
N PRO A 84 20.27 8.48 -2.31
CA PRO A 84 20.93 9.50 -3.13
C PRO A 84 20.00 10.13 -4.18
N GLY A 85 19.12 9.32 -4.76
CA GLY A 85 18.08 9.79 -5.69
C GLY A 85 17.06 10.73 -5.04
N THR A 86 16.60 10.43 -3.82
CA THR A 86 15.63 11.29 -3.10
C THR A 86 16.27 12.60 -2.67
N TYR A 87 17.52 12.56 -2.17
CA TYR A 87 18.29 13.75 -1.84
C TYR A 87 18.44 14.66 -3.06
N ARG A 88 18.90 14.11 -4.19
CA ARG A 88 19.05 14.87 -5.45
C ARG A 88 17.73 15.47 -5.92
N ASP A 89 16.63 14.72 -5.83
CA ASP A 89 15.29 15.18 -6.19
C ASP A 89 14.83 16.37 -5.34
N TYR A 90 15.07 16.33 -4.03
CA TYR A 90 14.75 17.43 -3.12
C TYR A 90 15.64 18.64 -3.36
N ARG A 91 16.96 18.41 -3.45
CA ARG A 91 17.96 19.45 -3.71
C ARG A 91 17.63 20.20 -5.00
N ASN A 92 17.39 19.48 -6.09
CA ASN A 92 17.09 20.06 -7.40
C ASN A 92 15.77 20.82 -7.39
N ALA A 93 14.74 20.31 -6.70
CA ALA A 93 13.47 21.01 -6.58
C ALA A 93 13.63 22.35 -5.85
N VAL A 94 14.33 22.36 -4.71
CA VAL A 94 14.60 23.61 -3.97
C VAL A 94 15.48 24.56 -4.78
N ALA A 95 16.52 24.06 -5.46
CA ALA A 95 17.36 24.90 -6.33
C ALA A 95 16.59 25.53 -7.49
N THR A 96 15.63 24.81 -8.07
CA THR A 96 14.86 25.27 -9.23
C THR A 96 13.78 26.29 -8.83
N TYR A 97 13.01 26.00 -7.77
CA TYR A 97 11.83 26.78 -7.41
C TYR A 97 12.06 27.72 -6.23
N GLY A 98 13.01 27.38 -5.35
CA GLY A 98 13.30 28.10 -4.12
C GLY A 98 13.90 29.49 -4.33
N GLN A 99 14.34 29.82 -5.55
CA GLN A 99 14.86 31.16 -5.82
C GLN A 99 13.79 32.25 -5.75
N SER A 100 12.53 31.88 -6.02
CA SER A 100 11.39 32.79 -5.90
C SER A 100 10.80 32.84 -4.48
N ILE A 101 11.34 32.06 -3.54
CA ILE A 101 10.81 31.92 -2.19
C ILE A 101 11.74 32.64 -1.21
N THR A 102 11.32 33.82 -0.76
CA THR A 102 12.02 34.65 0.22
C THR A 102 11.22 34.83 1.51
N CYS A 103 9.92 34.56 1.48
CA CYS A 103 9.03 34.59 2.64
C CYS A 103 7.88 33.56 2.52
N PRO A 104 7.14 33.29 3.61
CA PRO A 104 6.00 32.37 3.58
C PRO A 104 4.87 32.81 2.62
N ALA A 105 4.72 34.11 2.36
CA ALA A 105 3.70 34.62 1.44
C ALA A 105 3.96 34.18 0.00
N ASP A 106 5.22 34.10 -0.43
CA ASP A 106 5.62 33.66 -1.78
C ASP A 106 5.14 32.22 -2.05
N ILE A 107 5.15 31.36 -1.03
CA ILE A 107 4.65 29.97 -1.14
C ILE A 107 3.13 29.98 -1.36
N ARG A 108 2.40 30.80 -0.61
CA ARG A 108 0.93 30.88 -0.69
C ARG A 108 0.47 31.46 -2.02
N SER A 109 1.23 32.39 -2.60
CA SER A 109 0.90 32.99 -3.89
C SER A 109 1.53 32.29 -5.09
N PHE A 110 2.40 31.31 -4.89
CA PHE A 110 3.21 30.70 -5.95
C PHE A 110 2.39 30.30 -7.18
N TYR A 111 1.26 29.60 -7.00
CA TYR A 111 0.39 29.20 -8.11
C TYR A 111 -0.18 30.38 -8.88
N ARG A 112 -0.61 31.44 -8.18
CA ARG A 112 -1.15 32.64 -8.81
C ARG A 112 -0.07 33.34 -9.65
N ASP A 113 1.16 33.36 -9.16
CA ASP A 113 2.24 34.13 -9.77
C ASP A 113 2.95 33.35 -10.91
N ASN A 114 2.87 32.01 -10.91
CA ASN A 114 3.57 31.14 -11.88
C ASN A 114 2.65 30.28 -12.75
N GLU A 115 1.33 30.28 -12.49
CA GLU A 115 0.31 29.44 -13.14
C GLU A 115 0.55 27.91 -13.03
N VAL A 116 1.54 27.49 -12.24
CA VAL A 116 1.90 26.10 -11.95
C VAL A 116 1.97 25.87 -10.44
N PRO A 117 1.47 24.71 -9.95
CA PRO A 117 1.50 24.42 -8.52
C PRO A 117 2.94 24.21 -8.06
N LEU A 118 3.22 24.56 -6.80
CA LEU A 118 4.54 24.36 -6.24
C LEU A 118 4.79 22.86 -6.03
N PRO A 119 5.86 22.26 -6.58
CA PRO A 119 6.05 20.82 -6.45
C PRO A 119 6.23 20.40 -4.98
N GLU A 120 5.56 19.32 -4.56
CA GLU A 120 5.64 18.80 -3.18
C GLU A 120 7.08 18.52 -2.71
N LYS A 121 7.98 18.22 -3.67
CA LYS A 121 9.40 17.99 -3.42
C LYS A 121 10.11 19.24 -2.87
N VAL A 122 9.65 20.45 -3.20
CA VAL A 122 10.19 21.71 -2.67
C VAL A 122 9.94 21.78 -1.16
N GLY A 123 8.69 21.61 -0.74
CA GLY A 123 8.33 21.64 0.69
C GLY A 123 9.00 20.53 1.50
N LYS A 124 9.14 19.31 0.92
CA LYS A 124 9.87 18.20 1.55
C LYS A 124 11.37 18.48 1.69
N GLY A 125 11.99 19.07 0.67
CA GLY A 125 13.38 19.50 0.70
C GLY A 125 13.60 20.61 1.74
N ALA A 126 12.76 21.64 1.72
CA ALA A 126 12.80 22.75 2.68
C ALA A 126 12.64 22.26 4.13
N ALA A 127 11.69 21.36 4.40
CA ALA A 127 11.50 20.79 5.72
C ALA A 127 12.73 20.02 6.23
N ARG A 128 13.41 19.32 5.32
CA ARG A 128 14.64 18.61 5.65
C ARG A 128 15.79 19.58 5.94
N LEU A 129 15.94 20.60 5.10
CA LEU A 129 16.91 21.68 5.30
C LEU A 129 16.69 22.38 6.64
N PHE A 130 15.46 22.79 6.95
CA PHE A 130 15.15 23.43 8.23
C PHE A 130 15.38 22.52 9.43
N ARG A 131 15.15 21.20 9.31
CA ARG A 131 15.49 20.25 10.38
C ARG A 131 16.99 20.19 10.60
N TYR A 132 17.78 20.13 9.53
CA TYR A 132 19.24 20.23 9.59
C TYR A 132 19.65 21.53 10.29
N LEU A 133 19.15 22.68 9.84
CA LEU A 133 19.49 23.98 10.42
C LEU A 133 19.09 24.09 11.90
N LYS A 134 17.96 23.53 12.31
CA LYS A 134 17.57 23.48 13.74
C LYS A 134 18.58 22.73 14.61
N ILE A 135 19.19 21.67 14.09
CA ILE A 135 20.20 20.89 14.83
C ILE A 135 21.53 21.65 14.92
N HIS A 136 21.89 22.37 13.85
CA HIS A 136 23.23 22.94 13.70
C HIS A 136 23.33 24.46 13.94
N GLN A 137 22.21 25.18 14.05
CA GLN A 137 22.17 26.61 14.37
C GLN A 137 21.62 26.86 15.77
N VAL A 138 22.16 27.89 16.42
CA VAL A 138 21.62 28.44 17.67
C VAL A 138 20.20 29.01 17.46
N GLU A 139 19.36 28.98 18.50
CA GLU A 139 17.92 29.28 18.42
C GLU A 139 17.61 30.62 17.74
N GLU A 140 18.41 31.65 18.02
CA GLU A 140 18.25 33.01 17.49
C GLU A 140 18.41 33.09 15.96
N HIS A 141 19.12 32.14 15.35
CA HIS A 141 19.34 32.06 13.91
C HIS A 141 18.39 31.11 13.19
N ARG A 142 17.38 30.55 13.87
CA ARG A 142 16.38 29.64 13.26
C ARG A 142 15.29 30.37 12.47
N LYS A 143 15.71 31.33 11.66
CA LYS A 143 14.85 32.20 10.87
C LYS A 143 15.48 32.44 9.50
N LEU A 144 14.63 32.54 8.47
CA LEU A 144 15.01 33.01 7.14
C LEU A 144 14.24 34.30 6.86
N ASN A 145 14.97 35.39 6.62
CA ASN A 145 14.43 36.74 6.40
C ASN A 145 13.43 37.18 7.48
N GLY A 146 13.75 36.89 8.75
CA GLY A 146 12.92 37.26 9.90
C GLY A 146 11.75 36.32 10.22
N PHE A 147 11.40 35.39 9.31
CA PHE A 147 10.36 34.38 9.53
C PHE A 147 10.95 33.11 10.11
N SER A 148 10.23 32.47 11.04
CA SER A 148 10.68 31.20 11.60
C SER A 148 10.58 30.09 10.56
N TYR A 149 11.40 29.05 10.70
CA TYR A 149 11.25 27.85 9.87
C TYR A 149 9.87 27.20 9.99
N GLY A 150 9.16 27.38 11.12
CA GLY A 150 7.79 26.91 11.30
C GLY A 150 6.82 27.58 10.32
N ASP A 151 6.94 28.91 10.15
CA ASP A 151 6.06 29.69 9.29
C ASP A 151 6.13 29.24 7.82
N TYR A 152 7.33 28.88 7.34
CA TYR A 152 7.49 28.31 6.00
C TYR A 152 6.82 26.94 5.88
N ILE A 153 6.94 26.08 6.90
CA ILE A 153 6.33 24.74 6.90
C ILE A 153 4.81 24.84 6.89
N ASP A 154 4.24 25.74 7.67
CA ASP A 154 2.81 25.98 7.69
C ASP A 154 2.32 26.48 6.32
N ALA A 155 3.04 27.41 5.69
CA ALA A 155 2.73 27.85 4.33
C ALA A 155 2.81 26.71 3.29
N PHE A 156 3.80 25.81 3.36
CA PHE A 156 3.86 24.64 2.49
C PHE A 156 2.67 23.68 2.70
N ASN A 157 2.23 23.50 3.95
CA ASN A 157 1.08 22.65 4.28
C ASN A 157 -0.25 23.26 3.82
N GLU A 158 -0.39 24.58 3.96
CA GLU A 158 -1.53 25.35 3.45
C GLU A 158 -1.60 25.26 1.92
N ALA A 159 -0.48 25.52 1.22
CA ALA A 159 -0.40 25.41 -0.24
C ALA A 159 -0.79 24.00 -0.71
N LYS A 160 -0.29 22.96 -0.02
CA LYS A 160 -0.68 21.56 -0.30
C LYS A 160 -2.19 21.32 -0.14
N SER A 161 -2.83 21.96 0.82
CA SER A 161 -4.27 21.78 1.10
C SER A 161 -5.14 22.59 0.13
N ALA A 162 -4.71 23.80 -0.24
CA ALA A 162 -5.40 24.68 -1.19
C ALA A 162 -5.27 24.19 -2.64
N GLU A 163 -4.08 23.72 -3.03
CA GLU A 163 -3.81 23.17 -4.37
C GLU A 163 -4.24 21.70 -4.49
N GLY A 164 -4.13 20.92 -3.41
CA GLY A 164 -4.54 19.51 -3.33
C GLY A 164 -6.05 19.30 -3.42
N ALA A 165 -6.86 20.34 -3.25
CA ALA A 165 -8.29 20.31 -3.57
C ALA A 165 -8.57 20.27 -5.09
N LYS A 166 -7.58 20.59 -5.95
CA LYS A 166 -7.79 20.74 -7.40
C LYS A 166 -7.03 19.78 -8.31
N LYS A 167 -6.04 19.00 -7.86
CA LYS A 167 -5.33 18.05 -8.75
C LYS A 167 -4.85 16.76 -8.07
N ASP A 168 -5.25 15.64 -8.68
CA ASP A 168 -4.54 14.35 -8.75
C ASP A 168 -4.56 13.35 -7.58
N SER A 169 -5.20 13.63 -6.43
CA SER A 169 -5.34 12.60 -5.38
C SER A 169 -6.57 11.71 -5.50
N ILE A 170 -7.47 11.95 -6.47
CA ILE A 170 -8.35 10.88 -6.99
C ILE A 170 -7.50 10.03 -7.94
N ALA A 171 -6.39 9.48 -7.43
CA ALA A 171 -6.20 8.06 -7.36
C ALA A 171 -7.19 7.30 -8.25
N HIS A 172 -6.95 7.32 -9.57
CA HIS A 172 -7.82 6.71 -10.56
C HIS A 172 -8.07 5.25 -10.17
N ASN A 173 -9.34 4.88 -10.03
CA ASN A 173 -9.75 3.50 -9.77
C ASN A 173 -9.88 2.81 -11.12
N VAL A 174 -8.98 1.85 -11.37
CA VAL A 174 -9.00 1.05 -12.59
C VAL A 174 -10.28 0.21 -12.60
N SER A 175 -11.13 0.45 -13.58
CA SER A 175 -12.36 -0.32 -13.80
C SER A 175 -12.05 -1.71 -14.35
N PRO A 176 -12.96 -2.69 -14.14
CA PRO A 176 -12.87 -4.01 -14.77
C PRO A 176 -12.62 -3.98 -16.29
N SER A 177 -13.29 -3.08 -17.01
CA SER A 177 -13.13 -2.91 -18.46
C SER A 177 -11.74 -2.39 -18.84
N GLU A 178 -11.18 -1.46 -18.07
CA GLU A 178 -9.84 -0.94 -18.32
C GLU A 178 -8.78 -2.02 -18.09
N LEU A 179 -8.92 -2.81 -17.03
CA LEU A 179 -8.00 -3.90 -16.75
C LEU A 179 -8.04 -4.97 -17.85
N LYS A 180 -9.23 -5.40 -18.30
CA LYS A 180 -9.36 -6.34 -19.42
C LYS A 180 -8.72 -5.80 -20.70
N ARG A 181 -8.89 -4.50 -20.98
CA ARG A 181 -8.22 -3.84 -22.10
C ARG A 181 -6.69 -3.90 -21.94
N TRP A 182 -6.15 -3.58 -20.76
CA TRP A 182 -4.72 -3.63 -20.52
C TRP A 182 -4.13 -5.03 -20.68
N VAL A 183 -4.84 -6.06 -20.21
CA VAL A 183 -4.50 -7.48 -20.45
C VAL A 183 -4.50 -7.80 -21.95
N ALA A 184 -5.46 -7.28 -22.71
CA ALA A 184 -5.50 -7.51 -24.16
C ALA A 184 -4.37 -6.79 -24.90
N GLU A 185 -3.93 -5.62 -24.43
CA GLU A 185 -2.94 -4.77 -25.09
C GLU A 185 -1.50 -5.11 -24.72
N VAL A 186 -1.23 -5.64 -23.52
CA VAL A 186 0.14 -5.93 -23.09
C VAL A 186 0.85 -6.88 -24.08
N PRO A 187 2.10 -6.58 -24.50
CA PRO A 187 2.83 -7.46 -25.39
C PRO A 187 3.06 -8.82 -24.73
N GLU A 188 2.91 -9.89 -25.53
CA GLU A 188 2.88 -11.26 -25.02
C GLU A 188 4.09 -11.63 -24.16
N ARG A 189 5.27 -11.20 -24.59
CA ARG A 189 6.54 -11.40 -23.87
C ARG A 189 6.61 -10.79 -22.46
N TYR A 190 5.68 -9.91 -22.11
CA TYR A 190 5.56 -9.29 -20.79
C TYR A 190 4.33 -9.75 -20.00
N GLY A 191 3.46 -10.57 -20.59
CA GLY A 191 2.17 -10.94 -20.01
C GLY A 191 2.27 -11.63 -18.66
N ASP A 192 3.13 -12.63 -18.55
CA ASP A 192 3.37 -13.36 -17.30
C ASP A 192 3.78 -12.44 -16.13
N PHE A 193 4.74 -11.54 -16.37
CA PHE A 193 5.18 -10.60 -15.35
C PHE A 193 4.10 -9.55 -15.02
N PHE A 194 3.32 -9.15 -16.02
CA PHE A 194 2.15 -8.29 -15.82
C PHE A 194 1.12 -8.96 -14.90
N LEU A 195 0.79 -10.23 -15.16
CA LEU A 195 -0.13 -11.00 -14.33
C LEU A 195 0.41 -11.11 -12.89
N LEU A 196 1.68 -11.51 -12.72
CA LEU A 196 2.29 -11.61 -11.39
C LEU A 196 2.20 -10.28 -10.62
N LEU A 197 2.47 -9.13 -11.26
CA LEU A 197 2.32 -7.82 -10.61
C LEU A 197 0.88 -7.52 -10.20
N ALA A 198 -0.09 -7.86 -11.05
CA ALA A 198 -1.50 -7.63 -10.77
C ALA A 198 -2.03 -8.53 -9.65
N TYR A 199 -1.61 -9.80 -9.61
CA TYR A 199 -1.99 -10.76 -8.57
C TYR A 199 -1.38 -10.45 -7.21
N THR A 200 -0.08 -10.14 -7.18
CA THR A 200 0.67 -9.91 -5.93
C THR A 200 0.52 -8.48 -5.38
N GLY A 201 0.12 -7.53 -6.22
CA GLY A 201 0.20 -6.11 -5.88
C GLY A 201 1.63 -5.65 -5.58
N ALA A 202 2.66 -6.36 -6.06
CA ALA A 202 4.04 -6.06 -5.74
C ALA A 202 4.53 -4.73 -6.33
N ARG A 203 5.61 -4.18 -5.75
CA ARG A 203 6.38 -3.14 -6.46
C ARG A 203 7.18 -3.81 -7.56
N ILE A 204 7.23 -3.17 -8.73
CA ILE A 204 7.81 -3.77 -9.91
C ILE A 204 9.28 -4.16 -9.71
N GLU A 205 10.09 -3.27 -9.16
CA GLU A 205 11.51 -3.51 -8.94
C GLU A 205 11.71 -4.67 -7.96
N GLN A 206 10.93 -4.70 -6.89
CA GLN A 206 11.07 -5.72 -5.85
C GLN A 206 10.66 -7.11 -6.32
N LEU A 207 9.58 -7.22 -7.09
CA LEU A 207 9.19 -8.52 -7.64
C LEU A 207 10.18 -8.96 -8.71
N HIS A 208 10.65 -8.02 -9.54
CA HIS A 208 11.64 -8.30 -10.57
C HIS A 208 12.93 -8.86 -9.98
N ASP A 209 13.50 -8.17 -8.99
CA ASP A 209 14.76 -8.56 -8.34
C ASP A 209 14.63 -9.93 -7.67
N ILE A 210 13.53 -10.17 -6.93
CA ILE A 210 13.28 -11.47 -6.28
C ILE A 210 13.17 -12.62 -7.30
N LEU A 211 12.43 -12.43 -8.39
CA LEU A 211 12.25 -13.47 -9.41
C LEU A 211 13.53 -13.70 -10.23
N LYS A 212 14.46 -12.75 -10.23
CA LYS A 212 15.77 -12.85 -10.88
C LYS A 212 16.82 -13.49 -9.98
N GLU A 213 16.80 -13.18 -8.69
CA GLU A 213 17.77 -13.65 -7.71
C GLU A 213 17.48 -15.07 -7.23
N LEU A 214 16.21 -15.44 -7.05
CA LEU A 214 15.84 -16.75 -6.53
C LEU A 214 15.57 -17.77 -7.64
N SER A 215 16.19 -18.94 -7.52
CA SER A 215 15.83 -20.12 -8.32
C SER A 215 14.40 -20.59 -8.03
N PRO A 216 13.75 -21.33 -8.96
CA PRO A 216 12.46 -21.97 -8.69
C PRO A 216 12.45 -22.81 -7.41
N GLU A 217 13.51 -23.56 -7.14
CA GLU A 217 13.63 -24.42 -5.95
C GLU A 217 13.72 -23.61 -4.65
N GLU A 218 14.38 -22.45 -4.67
CA GLU A 218 14.43 -21.54 -3.53
C GLU A 218 13.08 -20.87 -3.28
N ARG A 219 12.35 -20.50 -4.34
CA ARG A 219 11.00 -19.95 -4.24
C ARG A 219 10.02 -20.97 -3.65
N GLU A 220 10.12 -22.24 -4.06
CA GLU A 220 9.32 -23.33 -3.51
C GLU A 220 9.58 -23.52 -2.01
N LYS A 221 10.86 -23.55 -1.59
CA LYS A 221 11.23 -23.66 -0.16
C LYS A 221 10.74 -22.51 0.70
N ARG A 222 10.53 -21.34 0.10
CA ARG A 222 10.00 -20.12 0.75
C ARG A 222 8.48 -20.04 0.63
N GLY A 223 7.87 -20.95 -0.12
CA GLY A 223 6.46 -21.06 -0.41
C GLY A 223 5.72 -21.82 0.67
N GLU A 224 4.49 -21.40 0.93
CA GLU A 224 3.54 -22.12 1.77
C GLU A 224 2.14 -22.00 1.20
N VAL A 225 1.40 -23.11 1.26
CA VAL A 225 -0.03 -23.13 0.92
C VAL A 225 -0.82 -22.88 2.18
N ILE A 226 -1.60 -21.80 2.17
CA ILE A 226 -2.46 -21.39 3.28
C ILE A 226 -3.90 -21.73 2.93
N MET A 227 -4.54 -22.52 3.77
CA MET A 227 -5.98 -22.78 3.68
C MET A 227 -6.74 -21.63 4.35
N PRO A 228 -7.76 -21.05 3.69
CA PRO A 228 -8.62 -20.06 4.33
C PRO A 228 -9.40 -20.75 5.47
N GLY A 229 -9.28 -20.24 6.70
CA GLY A 229 -10.08 -20.73 7.83
C GLY A 229 -11.45 -20.04 7.93
N GLY A 230 -12.45 -20.72 8.51
CA GLY A 230 -13.76 -20.16 8.86
C GLY A 230 -14.92 -20.63 7.96
N GLU A 231 -16.13 -20.14 8.23
CA GLU A 231 -17.37 -20.49 7.51
C GLU A 231 -17.47 -19.86 6.11
N VAL A 232 -16.46 -20.04 5.25
CA VAL A 232 -16.51 -19.62 3.85
C VAL A 232 -16.79 -20.85 2.98
N PRO A 233 -17.89 -20.89 2.21
CA PRO A 233 -18.31 -22.09 1.48
C PRO A 233 -17.40 -22.46 0.28
N VAL A 234 -16.39 -21.64 -0.03
CA VAL A 234 -15.39 -21.91 -1.07
C VAL A 234 -14.02 -21.65 -0.46
N GLU A 235 -13.31 -22.73 -0.17
CA GLU A 235 -11.93 -22.71 0.35
C GLU A 235 -10.97 -22.99 -0.79
N SER A 236 -10.70 -21.97 -1.61
CA SER A 236 -9.56 -22.08 -2.51
C SER A 236 -8.29 -21.75 -1.74
N PRO A 237 -7.26 -22.61 -1.80
CA PRO A 237 -5.98 -22.34 -1.16
C PRO A 237 -5.33 -21.08 -1.75
N VAL A 238 -4.46 -20.48 -0.96
CA VAL A 238 -3.64 -19.33 -1.37
C VAL A 238 -2.18 -19.69 -1.20
N PHE A 239 -1.35 -19.35 -2.18
CA PHE A 239 0.08 -19.54 -2.06
C PHE A 239 0.73 -18.25 -1.55
N ARG A 240 1.57 -18.39 -0.52
CA ARG A 240 2.35 -17.31 0.06
C ARG A 240 3.83 -17.62 -0.09
N MET A 241 4.61 -16.65 -0.57
CA MET A 241 6.07 -16.73 -0.62
C MET A 241 6.72 -15.72 0.33
N ASN A 242 7.58 -16.19 1.23
CA ASN A 242 8.30 -15.35 2.19
C ASN A 242 9.61 -14.78 1.62
N VAL A 243 9.71 -13.45 1.64
CA VAL A 243 10.83 -12.64 1.12
C VAL A 243 11.32 -11.60 2.15
N SER A 244 10.92 -11.75 3.41
CA SER A 244 11.18 -10.76 4.47
C SER A 244 12.66 -10.56 4.79
N ASP A 245 13.50 -11.57 4.57
CA ASP A 245 14.95 -11.57 4.74
C ASP A 245 15.72 -10.96 3.55
N LEU A 246 15.05 -10.76 2.40
CA LEU A 246 15.66 -10.29 1.16
C LEU A 246 15.51 -8.78 0.93
N GLY A 247 14.70 -8.09 1.73
CA GLY A 247 14.40 -6.67 1.54
C GLY A 247 15.47 -5.72 2.10
N SER A 248 15.88 -4.71 1.32
CA SER A 248 16.63 -3.55 1.84
C SER A 248 15.73 -2.61 2.68
N GLU A 249 16.32 -2.00 3.71
CA GLU A 249 15.67 -1.57 4.97
C GLU A 249 14.51 -0.57 4.89
N ARG A 250 14.27 0.15 3.79
CA ARG A 250 13.29 1.27 3.79
C ARG A 250 11.89 0.93 3.31
N LYS A 251 11.72 -0.07 2.45
CA LYS A 251 10.41 -0.45 1.89
C LYS A 251 10.28 -1.96 1.74
N ARG A 252 10.70 -2.70 2.76
CA ARG A 252 10.68 -4.16 2.76
C ARG A 252 9.28 -4.68 2.41
N THR A 253 9.27 -5.63 1.48
CA THR A 253 8.12 -6.49 1.21
C THR A 253 8.39 -7.78 1.96
N ASN A 254 7.46 -8.24 2.77
CA ASN A 254 7.66 -9.45 3.56
C ASN A 254 7.21 -10.70 2.84
N MET A 255 6.08 -10.61 2.15
CA MET A 255 5.38 -11.75 1.58
C MET A 255 4.82 -11.36 0.22
N TYR A 256 4.72 -12.34 -0.68
CA TYR A 256 3.90 -12.26 -1.87
C TYR A 256 2.78 -13.28 -1.78
N TYR A 257 1.55 -12.84 -2.03
CA TYR A 257 0.37 -13.70 -2.07
C TYR A 257 -0.14 -13.82 -3.51
N VAL A 258 -0.53 -15.03 -3.89
CA VAL A 258 -1.21 -15.29 -5.15
C VAL A 258 -2.29 -16.37 -4.95
N PRO A 259 -3.39 -16.36 -5.74
CA PRO A 259 -4.27 -17.53 -5.82
C PRO A 259 -3.47 -18.78 -6.15
N TYR A 260 -3.85 -19.93 -5.61
CA TYR A 260 -3.07 -21.17 -5.78
C TYR A 260 -2.82 -21.56 -7.24
N GLU A 261 -3.77 -21.28 -8.13
CA GLU A 261 -3.63 -21.51 -9.57
C GLU A 261 -2.48 -20.70 -10.21
N CYS A 262 -2.10 -19.58 -9.58
CA CYS A 262 -1.01 -18.73 -10.03
C CYS A 262 0.35 -19.14 -9.45
N ARG A 263 0.41 -20.15 -8.56
CA ARG A 263 1.66 -20.52 -7.86
C ARG A 263 2.76 -20.89 -8.86
N GLU A 264 2.43 -21.71 -9.86
CA GLU A 264 3.41 -22.25 -10.81
C GLU A 264 4.04 -21.12 -11.61
N LEU A 265 3.24 -20.11 -11.98
CA LEU A 265 3.75 -18.92 -12.64
C LEU A 265 4.72 -18.16 -11.72
N LEU A 266 4.40 -18.00 -10.44
CA LEU A 266 5.28 -17.32 -9.48
C LEU A 266 6.57 -18.10 -9.23
N LEU A 267 6.52 -19.43 -9.24
CA LEU A 267 7.65 -20.33 -8.98
C LEU A 267 8.59 -20.47 -10.18
N THR A 268 8.05 -20.52 -11.40
CA THR A 268 8.82 -20.88 -12.60
C THR A 268 9.21 -19.68 -13.46
N TYR A 269 8.50 -18.56 -13.35
CA TYR A 269 8.79 -17.39 -14.18
C TYR A 269 10.18 -16.82 -13.86
N THR A 270 10.98 -16.57 -14.90
CA THR A 270 12.27 -15.88 -14.78
C THR A 270 12.26 -14.63 -15.65
N PRO A 271 12.52 -13.42 -15.10
CA PRO A 271 12.50 -12.19 -15.88
C PRO A 271 13.53 -12.19 -17.00
N LYS A 272 13.07 -12.03 -18.25
CA LYS A 272 13.94 -11.94 -19.45
C LYS A 272 14.40 -10.52 -19.77
N PHE A 273 13.73 -9.52 -19.18
CA PHE A 273 13.97 -8.09 -19.43
C PHE A 273 14.11 -7.36 -18.09
N SER A 274 14.75 -6.19 -18.08
CA SER A 274 14.81 -5.35 -16.88
C SER A 274 13.43 -4.79 -16.49
N ALA A 275 13.24 -4.46 -15.21
CA ALA A 275 12.05 -3.77 -14.71
C ALA A 275 11.77 -2.44 -15.45
N ASP A 276 12.83 -1.71 -15.84
CA ASP A 276 12.72 -0.48 -16.63
C ASP A 276 12.19 -0.75 -18.05
N ASN A 277 12.71 -1.78 -18.72
CA ASN A 277 12.22 -2.18 -20.05
C ASN A 277 10.73 -2.59 -20.00
N PHE A 278 10.33 -3.36 -18.99
CA PHE A 278 8.91 -3.67 -18.79
C PHE A 278 8.10 -2.39 -18.55
N SER A 279 8.56 -1.51 -17.65
CA SER A 279 7.88 -0.26 -17.33
C SER A 279 7.64 0.63 -18.55
N LYS A 280 8.60 0.69 -19.47
CA LYS A 280 8.46 1.40 -20.74
C LYS A 280 7.48 0.71 -21.68
N ALA A 281 7.54 -0.61 -21.76
CA ALA A 281 6.70 -1.39 -22.67
C ALA A 281 5.21 -1.38 -22.30
N ILE A 282 4.87 -1.32 -21.02
CA ILE A 282 3.47 -1.28 -20.58
C ILE A 282 2.87 0.14 -20.53
N ARG A 283 3.68 1.19 -20.70
CA ARG A 283 3.16 2.57 -20.74
C ARG A 283 2.34 2.80 -22.02
N PRO A 284 1.39 3.74 -22.02
CA PRO A 284 0.59 4.09 -23.20
C PRO A 284 1.40 4.57 -24.42
N GLU A 285 2.68 4.88 -24.26
CA GLU A 285 3.56 5.22 -25.39
C GLU A 285 4.18 3.96 -26.03
N GLY A 286 4.28 2.86 -25.27
CA GLY A 286 4.70 1.53 -25.74
C GLY A 286 3.53 0.61 -26.13
N LEU A 287 2.32 0.90 -25.64
CA LEU A 287 1.06 0.30 -26.09
C LEU A 287 0.45 1.20 -27.17
N ASN A 288 -0.08 0.64 -28.26
CA ASN A 288 -0.73 1.42 -29.34
C ASN A 288 -2.06 2.11 -28.92
N ALA A 289 -2.29 2.34 -27.63
CA ALA A 289 -3.49 2.93 -27.07
C ALA A 289 -3.32 4.43 -26.82
N SER A 290 -3.70 5.21 -27.83
CA SER A 290 -4.48 6.45 -27.70
C SER A 290 -4.30 7.22 -26.38
N ARG A 291 -3.54 8.32 -26.44
CA ARG A 291 -3.46 9.39 -25.42
C ARG A 291 -4.81 10.04 -25.04
N LYS A 292 -5.94 9.61 -25.62
CA LYS A 292 -7.22 10.34 -25.54
C LYS A 292 -7.83 10.42 -24.14
N ASP A 293 -7.48 9.53 -23.21
CA ASP A 293 -8.12 9.49 -21.89
C ASP A 293 -7.18 9.83 -20.72
N GLY A 294 -5.88 10.05 -20.96
CA GLY A 294 -4.91 10.39 -19.90
C GLY A 294 -4.58 9.28 -18.88
N LYS A 295 -5.06 8.04 -19.11
CA LYS A 295 -4.95 6.93 -18.15
C LYS A 295 -3.73 6.05 -18.43
N VAL A 296 -2.81 5.95 -17.47
CA VAL A 296 -1.50 5.30 -17.64
C VAL A 296 -1.45 3.94 -16.92
N VAL A 297 -1.14 2.87 -17.66
CA VAL A 297 -0.80 1.58 -17.06
C VAL A 297 0.62 1.64 -16.52
N SER A 298 0.80 1.22 -15.27
CA SER A 298 2.10 1.15 -14.60
C SER A 298 2.04 0.14 -13.45
N GLY A 299 3.19 -0.32 -12.95
CA GLY A 299 3.22 -1.15 -11.74
C GLY A 299 2.52 -0.48 -10.54
N LYS A 300 2.60 0.85 -10.43
CA LYS A 300 1.90 1.62 -9.37
C LYS A 300 0.38 1.56 -9.52
N THR A 301 -0.15 1.64 -10.73
CA THR A 301 -1.61 1.58 -10.96
C THR A 301 -2.15 0.15 -10.80
N LEU A 302 -1.40 -0.88 -11.20
CA LEU A 302 -1.74 -2.29 -10.93
C LEU A 302 -1.76 -2.60 -9.43
N ARG A 303 -0.71 -2.20 -8.70
CA ARG A 303 -0.64 -2.34 -7.24
C ARG A 303 -1.84 -1.68 -6.55
N LYS A 304 -2.15 -0.44 -6.94
CA LYS A 304 -3.30 0.29 -6.40
C LYS A 304 -4.64 -0.36 -6.74
N TRP A 305 -4.80 -0.86 -7.96
CA TRP A 305 -5.98 -1.63 -8.34
C TRP A 305 -6.16 -2.85 -7.45
N ASN A 306 -5.08 -3.62 -7.21
CA ASN A 306 -5.10 -4.79 -6.34
C ASN A 306 -5.57 -4.43 -4.92
N THR A 307 -4.99 -3.41 -4.27
CA THR A 307 -5.48 -2.93 -2.96
C THR A 307 -6.95 -2.53 -3.00
N ASN A 308 -7.34 -1.75 -4.02
CA ASN A 308 -8.71 -1.24 -4.11
C ASN A 308 -9.73 -2.36 -4.34
N LEU A 309 -9.35 -3.46 -5.00
CA LEU A 309 -10.20 -4.64 -5.14
C LEU A 309 -10.54 -5.23 -3.77
N PHE A 310 -9.53 -5.43 -2.90
CA PHE A 310 -9.74 -5.93 -1.55
C PHE A 310 -10.57 -4.96 -0.69
N LEU A 311 -10.22 -3.67 -0.70
CA LEU A 311 -10.95 -2.65 0.07
C LEU A 311 -12.43 -2.56 -0.35
N SER A 312 -12.71 -2.61 -1.65
CA SER A 312 -14.09 -2.55 -2.17
C SER A 312 -14.91 -3.78 -1.81
N ALA A 313 -14.24 -4.90 -1.52
CA ALA A 313 -14.87 -6.13 -1.04
C ALA A 313 -15.06 -6.16 0.50
N GLY A 314 -14.77 -5.06 1.19
CA GLY A 314 -14.89 -4.97 2.64
C GLY A 314 -13.73 -5.59 3.41
N VAL A 315 -12.60 -5.88 2.75
CA VAL A 315 -11.39 -6.35 3.44
C VAL A 315 -10.77 -5.18 4.22
N PRO A 316 -10.42 -5.37 5.52
CA PRO A 316 -9.79 -4.32 6.31
C PRO A 316 -8.50 -3.79 5.66
N ALA A 317 -8.24 -2.49 5.83
CA ALA A 317 -7.08 -1.83 5.20
C ALA A 317 -5.75 -2.41 5.67
N GLU A 318 -5.69 -2.92 6.90
CA GLU A 318 -4.54 -3.61 7.46
C GLU A 318 -4.25 -4.92 6.73
N VAL A 319 -5.29 -5.71 6.43
CA VAL A 319 -5.19 -6.98 5.69
C VAL A 319 -4.81 -6.71 4.24
N ALA A 320 -5.45 -5.73 3.59
CA ALA A 320 -5.08 -5.31 2.23
C ALA A 320 -3.63 -4.80 2.15
N GLY A 321 -3.18 -4.04 3.16
CA GLY A 321 -1.80 -3.59 3.28
C GLY A 321 -0.80 -4.75 3.48
N TRP A 322 -1.18 -5.74 4.30
CA TRP A 322 -0.40 -6.96 4.54
C TRP A 322 -0.24 -7.79 3.26
N ILE A 323 -1.31 -7.95 2.48
CA ILE A 323 -1.30 -8.61 1.17
C ILE A 323 -0.30 -7.98 0.21
N GLU A 324 -0.23 -6.64 0.14
CA GLU A 324 0.79 -5.97 -0.68
C GLU A 324 2.22 -6.00 -0.07
N GLY A 325 2.40 -6.75 1.01
CA GLY A 325 3.64 -6.89 1.77
C GLY A 325 4.08 -5.63 2.52
N ARG A 326 3.18 -4.68 2.80
CA ARG A 326 3.53 -3.53 3.64
C ARG A 326 3.62 -3.99 5.08
N ILE A 327 4.79 -3.81 5.69
CA ILE A 327 4.87 -3.87 7.14
C ILE A 327 4.19 -2.62 7.68
N PRO A 328 3.17 -2.78 8.51
CA PRO A 328 3.02 -1.90 9.63
C PRO A 328 4.25 -1.13 10.16
N THR A 329 4.35 0.19 9.95
CA THR A 329 5.48 0.97 10.47
C THR A 329 5.56 0.90 11.99
N LYS A 330 6.69 0.41 12.51
CA LYS A 330 7.11 0.61 13.91
C LYS A 330 7.11 2.12 14.18
N HIS A 331 6.57 2.54 15.33
CA HIS A 331 6.40 3.92 15.83
C HIS A 331 5.00 4.53 15.65
N ASN A 332 4.26 4.51 16.76
CA ASN A 332 3.23 5.47 17.21
C ASN A 332 2.12 5.91 16.24
N SER A 333 1.88 5.22 15.12
CA SER A 333 0.66 5.42 14.34
C SER A 333 -0.51 4.65 14.98
N ALA A 334 -1.74 5.15 14.87
CA ALA A 334 -2.94 4.40 15.27
C ALA A 334 -2.96 3.00 14.63
N SER A 335 -2.41 2.87 13.43
CA SER A 335 -2.19 1.61 12.71
C SER A 335 -1.30 0.62 13.50
N ALA A 336 -0.22 1.09 14.15
CA ALA A 336 0.67 0.32 15.05
C ALA A 336 -0.05 -0.42 16.18
N VAL A 337 -1.06 0.22 16.74
CA VAL A 337 -1.87 -0.32 17.84
C VAL A 337 -2.91 -1.31 17.31
N THR A 338 -3.39 -1.12 16.08
CA THR A 338 -4.46 -1.92 15.47
C THR A 338 -3.95 -3.32 15.07
N TRP A 339 -2.68 -3.46 14.68
CA TRP A 339 -2.12 -4.76 14.26
C TRP A 339 -1.96 -5.78 15.38
N LYS A 340 -1.77 -5.34 16.62
CA LYS A 340 -1.78 -6.24 17.80
C LYS A 340 -3.13 -6.93 18.00
N ASN A 341 -4.20 -6.40 17.40
CA ASN A 341 -5.56 -6.93 17.51
C ASN A 341 -5.93 -7.93 16.39
N TYR A 342 -5.10 -8.07 15.35
CA TYR A 342 -5.30 -9.06 14.30
C TYR A 342 -4.37 -10.26 14.55
N GLY A 343 -4.89 -11.30 15.19
CA GLY A 343 -4.10 -12.45 15.63
C GLY A 343 -3.53 -13.33 14.49
N ASP A 344 -4.19 -13.34 13.33
CA ASP A 344 -3.77 -14.14 12.16
C ASP A 344 -4.03 -13.37 10.85
N LEU A 345 -3.10 -12.48 10.48
CA LEU A 345 -3.19 -11.72 9.22
C LEU A 345 -3.04 -12.62 7.99
N ASP A 346 -2.34 -13.75 8.12
CA ASP A 346 -2.10 -14.68 7.02
C ASP A 346 -3.38 -15.44 6.67
N GLY A 347 -4.07 -15.97 7.68
CA GLY A 347 -5.40 -16.57 7.53
C GLY A 347 -6.44 -15.57 7.01
N LEU A 348 -6.44 -14.34 7.52
CA LEU A 348 -7.33 -13.28 7.01
C LEU A 348 -7.03 -12.91 5.55
N SER A 349 -5.75 -12.91 5.15
CA SER A 349 -5.34 -12.68 3.76
C SER A 349 -5.78 -13.84 2.86
N ALA A 350 -5.65 -15.08 3.33
CA ALA A 350 -6.11 -16.26 2.61
C ALA A 350 -7.63 -16.24 2.39
N VAL A 351 -8.40 -15.88 3.43
CA VAL A 351 -9.86 -15.70 3.33
C VAL A 351 -10.22 -14.61 2.31
N ALA A 352 -9.50 -13.49 2.33
CA ALA A 352 -9.73 -12.38 1.39
C ALA A 352 -9.50 -12.80 -0.07
N TYR A 353 -8.39 -13.49 -0.35
CA TYR A 353 -8.11 -14.03 -1.69
C TYR A 353 -9.13 -15.09 -2.10
N SER A 354 -9.47 -16.06 -1.24
CA SER A 354 -10.42 -17.12 -1.58
C SER A 354 -11.80 -16.55 -1.98
N LYS A 355 -12.29 -15.55 -1.23
CA LYS A 355 -13.56 -14.86 -1.54
C LYS A 355 -13.53 -14.14 -2.90
N LEU A 356 -12.37 -13.61 -3.29
CA LEU A 356 -12.21 -12.81 -4.50
C LEU A 356 -11.66 -13.58 -5.68
N GLN A 357 -11.20 -14.80 -5.50
CA GLN A 357 -10.49 -15.57 -6.50
C GLN A 357 -11.25 -15.67 -7.82
N GLY A 358 -12.55 -16.01 -7.78
CA GLY A 358 -13.36 -16.08 -9.00
C GLY A 358 -13.44 -14.74 -9.75
N SER A 359 -13.52 -13.63 -9.00
CA SER A 359 -13.51 -12.28 -9.58
C SER A 359 -12.15 -11.92 -10.16
N ILE A 360 -11.06 -12.25 -9.45
CA ILE A 360 -9.69 -11.98 -9.90
C ILE A 360 -9.38 -12.79 -11.17
N LEU A 361 -9.62 -14.11 -11.17
CA LEU A 361 -9.37 -14.99 -12.31
C LEU A 361 -10.20 -14.58 -13.55
N ASN A 362 -11.43 -14.09 -13.36
CA ASN A 362 -12.26 -13.57 -14.46
C ASN A 362 -11.73 -12.24 -15.06
N LEU A 363 -11.01 -11.44 -14.27
CA LEU A 363 -10.40 -10.19 -14.74
C LEU A 363 -8.98 -10.39 -15.28
N LEU A 364 -8.27 -11.39 -14.76
CA LEU A 364 -6.88 -11.71 -15.07
C LEU A 364 -6.70 -13.19 -15.45
N PRO A 365 -7.37 -13.69 -16.50
CA PRO A 365 -7.31 -15.10 -16.84
C PRO A 365 -5.87 -15.62 -16.99
N LEU A 366 -5.59 -16.80 -16.43
CA LEU A 366 -4.29 -17.46 -16.57
C LEU A 366 -4.13 -18.09 -17.96
N ASP A 367 -5.22 -18.53 -18.58
CA ASP A 367 -5.31 -19.05 -19.94
C ASP A 367 -5.30 -17.95 -21.03
N THR A 368 -4.66 -16.82 -20.73
CA THR A 368 -4.50 -15.72 -21.69
C THR A 368 -3.58 -16.12 -22.84
N LYS A 369 -3.54 -15.28 -23.89
CA LYS A 369 -2.59 -15.36 -25.01
C LYS A 369 -1.11 -15.49 -24.60
N PHE A 370 -0.77 -15.41 -23.31
CA PHE A 370 0.57 -15.49 -22.74
C PHE A 370 1.08 -16.92 -22.55
N GLY A 371 0.24 -17.95 -22.77
CA GLY A 371 0.69 -19.34 -22.88
C GLY A 371 0.75 -20.13 -21.57
N THR A 372 0.19 -19.61 -20.48
CA THR A 372 0.08 -20.33 -19.21
C THR A 372 -1.13 -21.26 -19.24
N LYS A 373 -0.92 -22.58 -19.43
CA LYS A 373 -1.99 -23.57 -19.30
C LYS A 373 -2.41 -23.68 -17.83
N PRO A 374 -3.71 -23.60 -17.49
CA PRO A 374 -4.17 -23.90 -16.15
C PRO A 374 -3.82 -25.33 -15.77
N VAL A 375 -3.35 -25.54 -14.55
CA VAL A 375 -3.25 -26.87 -13.95
C VAL A 375 -4.68 -27.37 -13.74
N GLU A 376 -5.01 -28.56 -14.24
CA GLU A 376 -6.27 -29.24 -13.89
C GLU A 376 -6.35 -29.31 -12.36
N LYS A 377 -7.50 -28.93 -11.80
CA LYS A 377 -7.73 -29.01 -10.35
C LYS A 377 -7.37 -30.41 -9.86
N GLU A 378 -6.26 -30.57 -9.15
CA GLU A 378 -6.00 -31.79 -8.41
C GLU A 378 -7.12 -31.92 -7.36
N SER A 379 -8.03 -32.85 -7.61
CA SER A 379 -8.99 -33.26 -6.60
C SER A 379 -8.20 -33.79 -5.41
N VAL A 380 -8.39 -33.15 -4.25
CA VAL A 380 -7.90 -33.62 -2.95
C VAL A 380 -8.14 -35.13 -2.86
N PRO A 381 -7.11 -35.96 -2.56
CA PRO A 381 -7.31 -37.38 -2.39
C PRO A 381 -8.33 -37.58 -1.27
N LYS A 382 -9.49 -38.18 -1.59
CA LYS A 382 -10.40 -38.70 -0.58
C LYS A 382 -9.61 -39.74 0.21
N GLU A 383 -9.27 -39.42 1.46
CA GLU A 383 -8.68 -40.37 2.38
C GLU A 383 -9.72 -41.48 2.61
N GLU A 384 -9.50 -42.65 2.02
CA GLU A 384 -10.31 -43.82 2.33
C GLU A 384 -10.12 -44.15 3.82
N PRO A 385 -11.21 -44.43 4.56
CA PRO A 385 -11.12 -44.74 5.98
C PRO A 385 -10.28 -46.01 6.16
N LYS A 386 -9.11 -45.87 6.80
CA LYS A 386 -8.26 -47.01 7.17
C LYS A 386 -9.06 -47.98 8.03
N PRO A 387 -9.03 -49.29 7.74
CA PRO A 387 -9.70 -50.28 8.58
C PRO A 387 -9.03 -50.32 9.96
N PRO A 388 -9.80 -50.58 11.03
CA PRO A 388 -9.28 -50.57 12.40
C PRO A 388 -8.19 -51.63 12.55
N LYS A 389 -7.01 -51.20 13.03
CA LYS A 389 -5.90 -52.09 13.39
C LYS A 389 -6.38 -53.08 14.45
N LYS A 390 -6.46 -54.37 14.09
CA LYS A 390 -6.59 -55.48 15.06
C LYS A 390 -5.39 -55.43 16.00
N LYS A 391 -5.63 -55.11 17.29
CA LYS A 391 -4.64 -55.30 18.34
C LYS A 391 -4.41 -56.80 18.51
N ASN A 392 -3.18 -57.26 18.24
CA ASN A 392 -2.74 -58.61 18.57
C ASN A 392 -2.70 -58.77 20.09
N ALA A 393 -3.73 -59.41 20.65
CA ALA A 393 -3.87 -59.73 22.08
C ALA A 393 -2.93 -60.85 22.57
N ALA A 394 -1.96 -61.29 21.76
CA ALA A 394 -1.08 -62.41 22.10
C ALA A 394 0.26 -62.00 22.75
N ALA A 395 0.61 -60.70 22.76
CA ALA A 395 1.89 -60.23 23.34
C ALA A 395 1.77 -59.65 24.77
N GLU A 396 0.55 -59.52 25.30
CA GLU A 396 0.29 -58.91 26.61
C GLU A 396 -0.09 -59.93 27.71
N MET A 397 -0.13 -61.23 27.39
CA MET A 397 -0.33 -62.32 28.36
C MET A 397 0.97 -63.00 28.84
N LEU A 398 2.14 -62.66 28.28
CA LEU A 398 3.43 -63.26 28.66
C LEU A 398 4.30 -62.38 29.59
N LYS A 399 3.85 -61.16 29.95
CA LYS A 399 4.51 -60.30 30.96
C LYS A 399 3.83 -60.30 32.33
N LYS A 400 2.80 -61.12 32.53
CA LYS A 400 2.02 -61.21 33.80
C LYS A 400 2.18 -62.53 34.57
N LYS A 401 3.15 -63.37 34.23
CA LYS A 401 3.55 -64.51 35.07
C LYS A 401 4.97 -64.27 35.59
N GLY A 402 5.04 -63.64 36.76
CA GLY A 402 6.22 -63.75 37.61
C GLY A 402 6.36 -65.21 38.02
N ILE A 403 7.43 -65.85 37.57
CA ILE A 403 7.98 -67.04 38.22
C ILE A 403 9.44 -66.72 38.51
N ASN A 404 9.68 -66.54 39.80
CA ASN A 404 10.98 -66.48 40.45
C ASN A 404 11.50 -67.91 40.67
N ARG A 405 12.83 -68.02 40.68
CA ARG A 405 13.68 -69.13 41.20
C ARG A 405 13.81 -70.36 40.30
N VAL A 406 14.99 -70.97 40.14
CA VAL A 406 16.20 -71.06 41.01
C VAL A 406 17.46 -70.72 40.23
#